data_AF-A0A819RBZ2-F1
#
_entry.id   AF-A0A819RBZ2-F1
#
_cell.length_a   1.000
_cell.length_b   1.000
_cell.length_c   1.000
_cell.angle_alpha   90.00
_cell.angle_beta   90.00
_cell.angle_gamma   90.00
#
_symmetry.space_group_name_H-M   'P 1'
#
loop_
_entity.id
_entity.type
_entity.pdbx_description
1 polymer ?
#
loop_
_entity_poly.entity_id
_entity_poly.type
_entity_poly.pdbx_seq_one_letter_code
_entity_poly.pdbx_strand_id
1 'polypeptide(L)'
;PSAKQMANDADKFYSDLQDTINNVSTNDMLIIMGDLNARVGGNQQQLASINSVGPFTVDVENENGARLVEWCEINNIVVSNTFFQHKLLHQTSWMHPGNKIWHMIDYTLVNKKFRSSVEDVRMYRRASGGIETDHHLMRTKIKIHLKSRRKGVLQKKTSIDAVKLKDEKLVEAFQKGLRERVDDANVDTISIDEKYEMFVSHLKEKAREHFILDKKSMAFVERQNRRHTNLEADYRNKYKRLRKLAKTKIEHRQEKYWDEVCERIEKSIKSNDPATAFSIIRRLKGGSKRVENMPIGDKNGKLLVNSTDQLERWREYFCELLNVHSTVDPYVINEVQITTPSRLDLKRQNKQPSFEEVKIVLNQMKSRKAPGSDEVTADILKAGGEKVIEEASVAGVKFLYSSNDFFHGSREKYENVNVLALLYADDLVAMCESTDDLEKFIRSFEKITQKFGLTMSVKKTCIMTLQQLKEDQHGKVLKGHEVDHPNIDINIQNQKIETVDSFTYLGCTITRDQRQDTQLEIRLAKAARAFNMLRYSIWHRKSVSIVSRLRIFRACVHPVLLYGSEVWSLTTTQEHRITSFCTRCLRTIIGVNLGDRM
;
A
#
# COMPACT_ATOMS: atom_id res chain seq x y z
N PRO A 1 32.67 -21.29 -3.30
CA PRO A 1 32.84 -21.50 -4.76
C PRO A 1 34.25 -22.00 -5.07
N SER A 2 34.42 -22.87 -6.08
CA SER A 2 35.78 -23.25 -6.52
C SER A 2 36.46 -22.07 -7.20
N ALA A 3 37.80 -21.97 -7.13
CA ALA A 3 38.55 -20.87 -7.74
C ALA A 3 38.24 -20.70 -9.24
N LYS A 4 37.95 -21.81 -9.92
CA LYS A 4 37.56 -21.85 -11.35
C LYS A 4 36.19 -21.23 -11.62
N GLN A 5 35.25 -21.36 -10.67
CA GLN A 5 33.92 -20.76 -10.78
C GLN A 5 33.96 -19.26 -10.52
N MET A 6 34.80 -18.80 -9.58
CA MET A 6 35.00 -17.37 -9.31
C MET A 6 35.67 -16.63 -10.49
N ALA A 7 36.59 -17.28 -11.20
CA ALA A 7 37.21 -16.72 -12.39
C ALA A 7 36.20 -16.53 -13.54
N ASN A 8 35.37 -17.55 -13.82
CA ASN A 8 34.32 -17.48 -14.84
C ASN A 8 33.28 -16.37 -14.55
N ASP A 9 32.91 -16.17 -13.29
CA ASP A 9 31.96 -15.13 -12.89
C ASP A 9 32.54 -13.71 -13.04
N ALA A 10 33.83 -13.54 -12.79
CA ALA A 10 34.53 -12.26 -12.99
C ALA A 10 34.67 -11.91 -14.47
N ASP A 11 35.01 -12.87 -15.33
CA ASP A 11 35.16 -12.64 -16.77
C ASP A 11 33.81 -12.27 -17.40
N LYS A 12 32.73 -12.91 -16.96
CA LYS A 12 31.37 -12.55 -17.35
C LYS A 12 31.01 -11.12 -16.93
N PHE A 13 31.35 -10.72 -15.69
CA PHE A 13 31.09 -9.37 -15.20
C PHE A 13 31.75 -8.29 -16.07
N TYR A 14 33.03 -8.46 -16.42
CA TYR A 14 33.74 -7.49 -17.27
C TYR A 14 33.22 -7.49 -18.72
N SER A 15 32.76 -8.63 -19.24
CA SER A 15 32.07 -8.70 -20.53
C SER A 15 30.77 -7.89 -20.53
N ASP A 16 29.90 -8.13 -19.53
CA ASP A 16 28.62 -7.43 -19.40
C ASP A 16 28.83 -5.91 -19.18
N LEU A 17 29.87 -5.54 -18.43
CA LEU A 17 30.26 -4.16 -18.20
C LEU A 17 30.75 -3.49 -19.50
N GLN A 18 31.51 -4.21 -20.33
CA GLN A 18 31.97 -3.71 -21.62
C GLN A 18 30.79 -3.46 -22.57
N ASP A 19 29.86 -4.40 -22.68
CA ASP A 19 28.66 -4.27 -23.51
C ASP A 19 27.81 -3.08 -23.06
N THR A 20 27.72 -2.84 -21.75
CA THR A 20 26.98 -1.69 -21.20
C THR A 20 27.59 -0.36 -21.63
N ILE A 21 28.92 -0.25 -21.65
CA ILE A 21 29.61 1.02 -21.94
C ILE A 21 29.71 1.28 -23.43
N ASN A 22 29.75 0.23 -24.25
CA ASN A 22 29.68 0.36 -25.71
C ASN A 22 28.39 1.09 -26.16
N ASN A 23 27.33 1.05 -25.35
CA ASN A 23 26.07 1.76 -25.59
C ASN A 23 26.06 3.22 -25.07
N VAL A 24 27.11 3.67 -24.39
CA VAL A 24 27.21 5.03 -23.83
C VAL A 24 27.95 5.94 -24.80
N SER A 25 27.35 7.11 -25.09
CA SER A 25 27.99 8.12 -25.94
C SER A 25 29.29 8.62 -25.31
N THR A 26 30.35 8.73 -26.11
CA THR A 26 31.65 9.30 -25.70
C THR A 26 31.56 10.78 -25.28
N ASN A 27 30.44 11.45 -25.60
CA ASN A 27 30.17 12.82 -25.20
C ASN A 27 29.53 12.94 -23.81
N ASP A 28 29.00 11.85 -23.27
CA ASP A 28 28.38 11.85 -21.95
C ASP A 28 29.43 11.61 -20.86
N MET A 29 29.15 12.13 -19.67
CA MET A 29 29.97 11.87 -18.49
C MET A 29 29.61 10.48 -17.96
N LEU A 30 30.48 9.50 -18.20
CA LEU A 30 30.34 8.15 -17.67
C LEU A 30 30.90 8.11 -16.25
N ILE A 31 30.09 7.62 -15.31
CA ILE A 31 30.47 7.43 -13.90
C ILE A 31 30.07 6.02 -13.49
N ILE A 32 31.04 5.21 -13.07
CA ILE A 32 30.82 3.87 -12.53
C ILE A 32 31.20 3.91 -11.05
N MET A 33 30.32 3.44 -10.17
CA MET A 33 30.53 3.50 -8.72
C MET A 33 30.12 2.19 -8.07
N GLY A 34 30.92 1.71 -7.12
CA GLY A 34 30.55 0.57 -6.30
C GLY A 34 31.76 -0.18 -5.71
N ASP A 35 31.45 -1.26 -5.04
CA ASP A 35 32.42 -2.26 -4.57
C ASP A 35 32.78 -3.18 -5.73
N LEU A 36 34.03 -3.09 -6.17
CA LEU A 36 34.54 -3.87 -7.30
C LEU A 36 35.37 -5.07 -6.83
N ASN A 37 35.48 -5.31 -5.51
CA ASN A 37 36.33 -6.35 -4.93
C ASN A 37 37.77 -6.37 -5.49
N ALA A 38 38.25 -5.18 -5.90
CA ALA A 38 39.53 -4.97 -6.55
C ALA A 38 40.43 -4.17 -5.62
N ARG A 39 41.67 -4.61 -5.42
CA ARG A 39 42.69 -3.84 -4.72
C ARG A 39 43.66 -3.33 -5.76
N VAL A 40 43.62 -2.03 -6.01
CA VAL A 40 44.48 -1.36 -6.98
C VAL A 40 45.67 -0.76 -6.26
N GLY A 41 46.87 -1.05 -6.74
CA GLY A 41 48.11 -0.58 -6.14
C GLY A 41 49.34 -1.11 -6.89
N GLY A 42 50.53 -0.85 -6.38
CA GLY A 42 51.76 -1.27 -7.05
C GLY A 42 52.94 -0.35 -6.77
N ASN A 43 54.08 -0.62 -7.40
CA ASN A 43 55.26 0.22 -7.26
C ASN A 43 55.03 1.58 -7.92
N GLN A 44 55.53 2.66 -7.30
CA GLN A 44 55.31 4.04 -7.77
C GLN A 44 55.80 4.28 -9.21
N GLN A 45 56.82 3.54 -9.65
CA GLN A 45 57.32 3.55 -11.04
C GLN A 45 56.37 2.87 -12.03
N GLN A 46 55.69 1.77 -11.64
CA GLN A 46 54.71 1.07 -12.48
C GLN A 46 53.39 1.85 -12.57
N LEU A 47 52.98 2.50 -11.48
CA LEU A 47 51.79 3.35 -11.46
C LEU A 47 51.99 4.64 -12.27
N ALA A 48 53.22 5.17 -12.36
CA ALA A 48 53.54 6.35 -13.15
C ALA A 48 53.38 6.12 -14.67
N SER A 49 53.47 4.87 -15.14
CA SER A 49 53.24 4.54 -16.56
C SER A 49 51.77 4.31 -16.92
N ILE A 50 50.87 4.22 -15.93
CA ILE A 50 49.45 3.91 -16.13
C ILE A 50 48.64 5.19 -16.01
N ASN A 51 47.96 5.61 -17.08
CA ASN A 51 47.21 6.86 -17.08
C ASN A 51 45.87 6.77 -16.32
N SER A 52 45.39 5.56 -16.11
CA SER A 52 44.12 5.26 -15.48
C SER A 52 44.17 5.26 -13.95
N VAL A 53 45.36 5.16 -13.35
CA VAL A 53 45.56 5.07 -11.89
C VAL A 53 46.47 6.20 -11.41
N GLY A 54 46.15 6.77 -10.25
CA GLY A 54 46.89 7.86 -9.63
C GLY A 54 47.91 7.40 -8.60
N PRO A 55 48.76 8.32 -8.12
CA PRO A 55 49.88 7.99 -7.24
C PRO A 55 49.47 7.68 -5.80
N PHE A 56 48.19 7.86 -5.43
CA PHE A 56 47.71 7.72 -4.04
C PHE A 56 46.94 6.42 -3.82
N THR A 57 47.59 5.29 -4.08
CA THR A 57 47.07 3.94 -3.77
C THR A 57 47.47 3.51 -2.36
N VAL A 58 46.71 2.61 -1.76
CA VAL A 58 46.91 2.14 -0.37
C VAL A 58 47.16 0.64 -0.25
N ASP A 59 46.80 -0.13 -1.28
CA ASP A 59 46.83 -1.59 -1.25
C ASP A 59 47.95 -2.16 -2.11
N VAL A 60 48.24 -3.45 -1.90
CA VAL A 60 49.00 -4.27 -2.85
C VAL A 60 48.00 -4.84 -3.86
N GLU A 61 48.34 -4.78 -5.14
CA GLU A 61 47.48 -5.23 -6.22
C GLU A 61 47.06 -6.69 -6.07
N ASN A 62 45.77 -6.98 -6.26
CA ASN A 62 45.28 -8.35 -6.41
C ASN A 62 44.88 -8.61 -7.88
N GLU A 63 44.59 -9.86 -8.24
CA GLU A 63 44.22 -10.24 -9.62
C GLU A 63 43.03 -9.42 -10.17
N ASN A 64 42.03 -9.15 -9.33
CA ASN A 64 40.90 -8.28 -9.71
C ASN A 64 41.31 -6.81 -9.90
N GLY A 65 42.29 -6.33 -9.14
CA GLY A 65 42.92 -5.02 -9.29
C GLY A 65 43.59 -4.89 -10.64
N ALA A 66 44.44 -5.86 -11.01
CA ALA A 66 45.11 -5.87 -12.30
C ALA A 66 44.11 -5.86 -13.47
N ARG A 67 43.07 -6.70 -13.40
CA ARG A 67 41.99 -6.73 -14.40
C ARG A 67 41.25 -5.41 -14.50
N LEU A 68 40.93 -4.79 -13.35
CA LEU A 68 40.25 -3.50 -13.32
C LEU A 68 41.10 -2.40 -13.97
N VAL A 69 42.41 -2.40 -13.69
CA VAL A 69 43.35 -1.42 -14.23
C VAL A 69 43.51 -1.58 -15.73
N GLU A 70 43.71 -2.81 -16.21
CA GLU A 70 43.80 -3.13 -17.64
C GLU A 70 42.52 -2.69 -18.38
N TRP A 71 41.36 -3.07 -17.83
CA TRP A 71 40.07 -2.72 -18.40
C TRP A 71 39.83 -1.20 -18.42
N CYS A 72 40.25 -0.48 -17.38
CA CYS A 72 40.18 0.99 -17.34
C CYS A 72 41.05 1.64 -18.40
N GLU A 73 42.27 1.13 -18.64
CA GLU A 73 43.19 1.66 -19.64
C GLU A 73 42.64 1.47 -21.06
N ILE A 74 42.10 0.28 -21.37
CA ILE A 74 41.45 -0.01 -22.65
C ILE A 74 40.29 0.96 -22.92
N ASN A 75 39.49 1.25 -21.90
CA ASN A 75 38.28 2.07 -22.01
C ASN A 75 38.50 3.57 -21.79
N ASN A 76 39.74 4.04 -21.60
CA ASN A 76 40.06 5.42 -21.23
C ASN A 76 39.26 5.91 -19.99
N ILE A 77 39.20 5.08 -18.96
CA ILE A 77 38.52 5.35 -17.69
C ILE A 77 39.56 5.53 -16.59
N VAL A 78 39.34 6.49 -15.69
CA VAL A 78 40.25 6.76 -14.57
C VAL A 78 39.65 6.29 -13.24
N VAL A 79 40.48 5.65 -12.42
CA VAL A 79 40.16 5.24 -11.05
C VAL A 79 40.27 6.46 -10.13
N SER A 80 39.22 7.27 -10.05
CA SER A 80 39.28 8.64 -9.50
C SER A 80 39.82 8.72 -8.07
N ASN A 81 39.53 7.73 -7.23
CA ASN A 81 39.97 7.65 -5.83
C ASN A 81 41.50 7.77 -5.67
N THR A 82 42.25 7.24 -6.63
CA THR A 82 43.71 7.12 -6.57
C THR A 82 44.45 8.42 -6.89
N PHE A 83 43.73 9.47 -7.31
CA PHE A 83 44.30 10.76 -7.70
C PHE A 83 44.19 11.85 -6.64
N PHE A 84 43.51 11.58 -5.52
CA PHE A 84 43.36 12.54 -4.43
C PHE A 84 44.19 12.13 -3.21
N GLN A 85 45.06 13.04 -2.78
CA GLN A 85 45.83 12.84 -1.55
C GLN A 85 44.93 13.05 -0.34
N HIS A 86 44.74 11.99 0.44
CA HIS A 86 44.04 12.05 1.70
C HIS A 86 44.79 11.29 2.79
N LYS A 87 44.43 11.54 4.05
CA LYS A 87 44.86 10.65 5.15
C LYS A 87 44.32 9.25 4.86
N LEU A 88 45.10 8.20 5.17
CA LEU A 88 44.71 6.79 4.98
C LEU A 88 43.27 6.48 5.40
N LEU A 89 42.86 7.11 6.51
CA LEU A 89 41.53 7.00 7.08
C LEU A 89 40.35 7.49 6.21
N HIS A 90 40.64 8.22 5.14
CA HIS A 90 39.71 8.74 4.15
C HIS A 90 39.86 8.10 2.77
N GLN A 91 40.79 7.16 2.60
CA GLN A 91 41.04 6.43 1.35
C GLN A 91 40.46 5.02 1.41
N THR A 92 40.50 4.39 2.58
CA THR A 92 40.06 3.00 2.75
C THR A 92 38.57 2.87 3.05
N SER A 93 37.93 1.95 2.34
CA SER A 93 36.50 1.72 2.39
C SER A 93 36.13 0.47 3.18
N TRP A 94 36.89 -0.63 3.11
CA TRP A 94 36.50 -1.90 3.73
C TRP A 94 37.49 -2.39 4.79
N MET A 95 36.99 -3.03 5.85
CA MET A 95 37.81 -3.63 6.91
C MET A 95 37.82 -5.16 6.79
N HIS A 96 39.00 -5.74 6.58
CA HIS A 96 39.14 -7.18 6.49
C HIS A 96 38.78 -7.87 7.82
N PRO A 97 37.89 -8.88 7.81
CA PRO A 97 37.28 -9.43 9.03
C PRO A 97 38.29 -10.11 9.96
N GLY A 98 39.35 -10.73 9.41
CA GLY A 98 40.42 -11.38 10.17
C GLY A 98 41.44 -10.39 10.75
N ASN A 99 42.35 -9.88 9.93
CA ASN A 99 43.46 -9.02 10.35
C ASN A 99 43.08 -7.56 10.72
N LYS A 100 41.82 -7.15 10.53
CA LYS A 100 41.30 -5.78 10.80
C LYS A 100 42.05 -4.67 10.04
N ILE A 101 42.70 -5.00 8.93
CA ILE A 101 43.35 -4.03 8.04
C ILE A 101 42.28 -3.42 7.13
N TRP A 102 42.41 -2.13 6.88
CA TRP A 102 41.50 -1.39 6.01
C TRP A 102 42.05 -1.35 4.57
N HIS A 103 41.20 -1.66 3.60
CA HIS A 103 41.50 -1.69 2.16
C HIS A 103 40.59 -0.74 1.39
N MET A 104 41.01 -0.34 0.20
CA MET A 104 40.24 0.41 -0.78
C MET A 104 39.68 -0.58 -1.81
N ILE A 105 38.36 -0.80 -1.79
CA ILE A 105 37.67 -1.67 -2.76
C ILE A 105 36.44 -1.00 -3.40
N ASP A 106 36.00 0.13 -2.83
CA ASP A 106 34.95 0.97 -3.38
C ASP A 106 35.55 2.08 -4.24
N TYR A 107 35.19 2.12 -5.53
CA TYR A 107 35.76 3.06 -6.49
C TYR A 107 34.71 3.92 -7.16
N THR A 108 35.12 5.12 -7.54
CA THR A 108 34.45 5.92 -8.56
C THR A 108 35.31 5.99 -9.81
N LEU A 109 34.86 5.34 -10.87
CA LEU A 109 35.51 5.37 -12.18
C LEU A 109 34.82 6.42 -13.06
N VAL A 110 35.60 7.21 -13.78
CA VAL A 110 35.09 8.27 -14.66
C VAL A 110 35.83 8.23 -15.99
N ASN A 111 35.16 8.49 -17.10
CA ASN A 111 35.87 8.63 -18.37
C ASN A 111 36.91 9.76 -18.32
N LYS A 112 38.11 9.50 -18.86
CA LYS A 112 39.30 10.36 -18.76
C LYS A 112 39.02 11.81 -19.19
N LYS A 113 38.13 12.01 -20.17
CA LYS A 113 37.64 13.31 -20.65
C LYS A 113 37.06 14.19 -19.54
N PHE A 114 36.35 13.62 -18.57
CA PHE A 114 35.68 14.35 -17.48
C PHE A 114 36.42 14.22 -16.14
N ARG A 115 37.64 13.70 -16.14
CA ARG A 115 38.50 13.60 -14.95
C ARG A 115 38.57 14.91 -14.15
N SER A 116 38.76 16.04 -14.84
CA SER A 116 38.85 17.37 -14.21
C SER A 116 37.52 17.87 -13.61
N SER A 117 36.40 17.22 -13.93
CA SER A 117 35.10 17.49 -13.32
C SER A 117 34.97 16.85 -11.94
N VAL A 118 35.79 15.85 -11.61
CA VAL A 118 35.82 15.25 -10.28
C VAL A 118 36.69 16.12 -9.38
N GLU A 119 36.10 16.71 -8.34
CA GLU A 119 36.78 17.62 -7.42
C GLU A 119 37.36 16.91 -6.18
N ASP A 120 36.75 15.81 -5.76
CA ASP A 120 37.11 15.10 -4.51
C ASP A 120 36.47 13.70 -4.50
N VAL A 121 37.20 12.68 -4.05
CA VAL A 121 36.64 11.35 -3.74
C VAL A 121 37.11 10.92 -2.37
N ARG A 122 36.18 10.80 -1.41
CA ARG A 122 36.53 10.64 0.00
C ARG A 122 35.64 9.65 0.75
N MET A 123 36.27 8.87 1.64
CA MET A 123 35.58 7.94 2.55
C MET A 123 35.19 8.62 3.88
N TYR A 124 33.96 8.34 4.33
CA TYR A 124 33.32 8.94 5.50
C TYR A 124 33.01 7.92 6.60
N ARG A 125 33.93 7.78 7.56
CA ARG A 125 33.82 6.86 8.71
C ARG A 125 32.61 7.07 9.63
N ARG A 126 32.11 8.31 9.73
CA ARG A 126 31.07 8.71 10.70
C ARG A 126 29.70 8.91 10.05
N ALA A 127 29.58 8.68 8.75
CA ALA A 127 28.34 8.87 7.99
C ALA A 127 27.37 7.68 8.10
N SER A 128 27.85 6.49 8.49
CA SER A 128 27.06 5.25 8.60
C SER A 128 26.03 5.23 9.74
N GLY A 129 25.75 6.36 10.39
CA GLY A 129 24.59 6.50 11.29
C GLY A 129 24.59 5.64 12.57
N GLY A 130 25.68 4.94 12.91
CA GLY A 130 25.73 3.97 14.01
C GLY A 130 25.42 2.53 13.59
N ILE A 131 25.50 2.22 12.29
CA ILE A 131 25.52 0.85 11.76
C ILE A 131 26.99 0.44 11.68
N GLU A 132 27.37 -0.61 12.42
CA GLU A 132 28.68 -1.28 12.30
C GLU A 132 28.69 -2.07 10.98
N THR A 133 28.98 -1.38 9.89
CA THR A 133 29.33 -2.00 8.62
C THR A 133 30.85 -2.04 8.52
N ASP A 134 31.34 -3.11 7.92
CA ASP A 134 32.71 -3.26 7.45
C ASP A 134 33.06 -2.29 6.30
N HIS A 135 32.11 -1.54 5.75
CA HIS A 135 32.32 -0.50 4.73
C HIS A 135 32.14 0.95 5.22
N HIS A 136 32.97 1.86 4.75
CA HIS A 136 32.81 3.30 4.88
C HIS A 136 32.06 3.87 3.68
N LEU A 137 31.19 4.86 3.93
CA LEU A 137 30.48 5.56 2.87
C LEU A 137 31.46 6.37 2.00
N MET A 138 31.50 6.08 0.70
CA MET A 138 32.22 6.87 -0.29
C MET A 138 31.39 8.08 -0.75
N ARG A 139 32.02 9.25 -0.91
CA ARG A 139 31.43 10.44 -1.53
C ARG A 139 32.33 10.97 -2.63
N THR A 140 31.74 11.15 -3.81
CA THR A 140 32.40 11.80 -4.94
C THR A 140 31.78 13.17 -5.19
N LYS A 141 32.61 14.21 -5.24
CA LYS A 141 32.22 15.59 -5.53
C LYS A 141 32.50 15.89 -7.00
N ILE A 142 31.48 16.28 -7.75
CA ILE A 142 31.57 16.50 -9.19
C ILE A 142 31.06 17.90 -9.54
N LYS A 143 31.80 18.59 -10.42
CA LYS A 143 31.44 19.88 -10.99
C LYS A 143 31.08 19.73 -12.47
N ILE A 144 29.80 19.92 -12.79
CA ILE A 144 29.28 19.81 -14.17
C ILE A 144 28.95 21.20 -14.70
N HIS A 145 29.43 21.55 -15.88
CA HIS A 145 29.08 22.78 -16.59
C HIS A 145 28.03 22.49 -17.67
N LEU A 146 26.76 22.69 -17.35
CA LEU A 146 25.65 22.49 -18.30
C LEU A 146 25.35 23.79 -19.06
N LYS A 147 25.24 23.75 -20.39
CA LYS A 147 24.66 24.85 -21.16
C LYS A 147 23.16 24.91 -20.88
N SER A 148 22.69 26.01 -20.30
CA SER A 148 21.27 26.23 -20.00
C SER A 148 20.47 26.46 -21.28
N ARG A 149 19.51 25.57 -21.59
CA ARG A 149 18.42 25.85 -22.55
C ARG A 149 17.38 26.70 -21.82
N ARG A 150 17.03 27.88 -22.35
CA ARG A 150 15.90 28.68 -21.83
C ARG A 150 14.62 27.83 -21.97
N LYS A 151 14.10 27.31 -20.85
CA LYS A 151 12.80 26.63 -20.83
C LYS A 151 11.69 27.67 -21.02
N GLY A 152 10.76 27.38 -21.94
CA GLY A 152 9.48 28.10 -22.02
C GLY A 152 8.76 28.08 -20.68
N VAL A 153 8.01 29.15 -20.40
CA VAL A 153 7.29 29.36 -19.15
C VAL A 153 6.25 28.25 -18.96
N LEU A 154 6.57 27.22 -18.18
CA LEU A 154 5.53 26.44 -17.52
C LEU A 154 4.92 27.32 -16.44
N GLN A 155 3.62 27.60 -16.52
CA GLN A 155 2.88 28.18 -15.39
C GLN A 155 3.11 27.29 -14.16
N LYS A 156 3.78 27.84 -13.15
CA LYS A 156 4.03 27.16 -11.88
C LYS A 156 2.69 26.96 -11.17
N LYS A 157 2.38 25.72 -10.79
CA LYS A 157 1.32 25.42 -9.82
C LYS A 157 1.53 26.24 -8.55
N THR A 158 0.59 27.10 -8.22
CA THR A 158 0.62 27.94 -7.02
C THR A 158 0.27 27.07 -5.81
N SER A 159 1.25 26.62 -5.02
CA SER A 159 0.97 25.87 -3.78
C SER A 159 0.78 26.83 -2.61
N ILE A 160 -0.40 26.78 -1.98
CA ILE A 160 -0.74 27.57 -0.80
C ILE A 160 -0.11 26.94 0.45
N ASP A 161 0.46 27.76 1.33
CA ASP A 161 1.07 27.28 2.58
C ASP A 161 0.00 27.06 3.67
N ALA A 162 -0.34 25.79 3.89
CA ALA A 162 -1.30 25.37 4.91
C ALA A 162 -0.88 25.67 6.36
N VAL A 163 0.37 26.12 6.61
CA VAL A 163 0.82 26.59 7.92
C VAL A 163 0.38 28.04 8.15
N LYS A 164 0.41 28.88 7.12
CA LYS A 164 -0.03 30.29 7.21
C LYS A 164 -1.53 30.43 7.43
N LEU A 165 -2.32 29.45 6.98
CA LEU A 165 -3.77 29.37 7.24
C LEU A 165 -4.12 29.14 8.72
N LYS A 166 -3.14 28.89 9.59
CA LYS A 166 -3.34 28.78 11.04
C LYS A 166 -3.02 30.08 11.80
N ASP A 167 -2.49 31.08 11.10
CA ASP A 167 -2.19 32.39 11.69
C ASP A 167 -3.45 33.24 11.66
N GLU A 168 -4.04 33.47 12.83
CA GLU A 168 -5.28 34.23 13.00
C GLU A 168 -5.18 35.62 12.38
N LYS A 169 -4.01 36.29 12.44
CA LYS A 169 -3.83 37.63 11.86
C LYS A 169 -3.85 37.63 10.33
N LEU A 170 -3.29 36.59 9.72
CA LEU A 170 -3.31 36.45 8.25
C LEU A 170 -4.70 36.05 7.75
N VAL A 171 -5.42 35.24 8.51
CA VAL A 171 -6.81 34.87 8.20
C VAL A 171 -7.74 36.08 8.34
N GLU A 172 -7.59 36.89 9.39
CA GLU A 172 -8.36 38.13 9.56
C GLU A 172 -8.08 39.15 8.44
N ALA A 173 -6.82 39.33 8.05
CA ALA A 173 -6.45 40.19 6.93
C ALA A 173 -7.03 39.70 5.59
N PHE A 174 -6.99 38.38 5.35
CA PHE A 174 -7.60 37.75 4.18
C PHE A 174 -9.12 37.96 4.15
N GLN A 175 -9.81 37.72 5.27
CA GLN A 175 -11.26 37.94 5.38
C GLN A 175 -11.64 39.41 5.22
N LYS A 176 -10.80 40.34 5.69
CA LYS A 176 -10.99 41.77 5.46
C LYS A 176 -10.85 42.11 3.98
N GLY A 177 -9.84 41.58 3.30
CA GLY A 177 -9.64 41.78 1.85
C GLY A 177 -10.77 41.20 0.99
N LEU A 178 -11.42 40.11 1.42
CA LEU A 178 -12.61 39.57 0.77
C LEU A 178 -13.86 40.46 0.95
N ARG A 179 -13.90 41.29 2.00
CA ARG A 179 -15.00 42.24 2.26
C ARG A 179 -14.85 43.56 1.50
N GLU A 180 -13.63 43.90 1.07
CA GLU A 180 -13.30 45.15 0.37
C GLU A 180 -13.65 45.12 -1.14
N ARG A 181 -14.44 44.15 -1.58
CA ARG A 181 -14.87 44.03 -2.97
C ARG A 181 -15.62 45.30 -3.40
N VAL A 182 -15.16 45.91 -4.49
CA VAL A 182 -15.84 47.04 -5.14
C VAL A 182 -17.15 46.50 -5.73
N ASP A 183 -18.28 47.06 -5.32
CA ASP A 183 -19.58 46.79 -5.90
C ASP A 183 -19.58 47.28 -7.37
N ASP A 184 -19.28 46.38 -8.31
CA ASP A 184 -19.54 46.63 -9.72
C ASP A 184 -21.06 46.63 -9.92
N ALA A 185 -21.59 47.76 -10.39
CA ALA A 185 -23.01 48.11 -10.45
C ALA A 185 -23.88 47.26 -11.42
N ASN A 186 -23.51 46.01 -11.72
CA ASN A 186 -24.15 45.17 -12.73
C ASN A 186 -24.32 43.68 -12.35
N VAL A 187 -24.40 43.36 -11.05
CA VAL A 187 -24.50 41.96 -10.56
C VAL A 187 -25.83 41.28 -10.90
N ASP A 188 -26.92 42.02 -11.14
CA ASP A 188 -28.23 41.41 -11.40
C ASP A 188 -28.48 40.97 -12.86
N THR A 189 -27.62 41.38 -13.80
CA THR A 189 -27.78 41.06 -15.24
C THR A 189 -26.91 39.89 -15.74
N ILE A 190 -26.10 39.28 -14.86
CA ILE A 190 -25.04 38.31 -15.22
C ILE A 190 -25.48 36.87 -14.84
N SER A 191 -25.06 35.87 -15.64
CA SER A 191 -25.41 34.46 -15.41
C SER A 191 -24.80 33.87 -14.13
N ILE A 192 -25.35 32.76 -13.64
CA ILE A 192 -24.87 32.09 -12.41
C ILE A 192 -23.41 31.60 -12.57
N ASP A 193 -23.05 31.10 -13.76
CA ASP A 193 -21.70 30.63 -14.05
C ASP A 193 -20.68 31.78 -14.05
N GLU A 194 -21.04 32.93 -14.61
CA GLU A 194 -20.20 34.14 -14.58
C GLU A 194 -20.05 34.70 -13.16
N LYS A 195 -21.11 34.66 -12.34
CA LYS A 195 -21.05 35.02 -10.91
C LYS A 195 -20.09 34.11 -10.15
N TYR A 196 -20.13 32.81 -10.43
CA TYR A 196 -19.24 31.83 -9.82
C TYR A 196 -17.77 32.05 -10.23
N GLU A 197 -17.48 32.30 -11.52
CA GLU A 197 -16.12 32.56 -11.99
C GLU A 197 -15.54 33.85 -11.40
N MET A 198 -16.33 34.92 -11.30
CA MET A 198 -15.92 36.17 -10.66
C MET A 198 -15.57 35.94 -9.17
N PHE A 199 -16.39 35.17 -8.46
CA PHE A 199 -16.13 34.81 -7.06
C PHE A 199 -14.83 34.00 -6.90
N VAL A 200 -14.66 32.95 -7.70
CA VAL A 200 -13.46 32.09 -7.68
C VAL A 200 -12.20 32.89 -8.00
N SER A 201 -12.27 33.81 -8.96
CA SER A 201 -11.14 34.67 -9.33
C SER A 201 -10.71 35.59 -8.17
N HIS A 202 -11.67 36.26 -7.54
CA HIS A 202 -11.42 37.16 -6.41
C HIS A 202 -10.86 36.41 -5.19
N LEU A 203 -11.42 35.24 -4.88
CA LEU A 203 -10.96 34.37 -3.79
C LEU A 203 -9.50 33.95 -4.00
N LYS A 204 -9.13 33.59 -5.24
CA LYS A 204 -7.75 33.22 -5.60
C LYS A 204 -6.80 34.40 -5.47
N GLU A 205 -7.17 35.57 -5.95
CA GLU A 205 -6.33 36.78 -5.88
C GLU A 205 -5.94 37.09 -4.43
N LYS A 206 -6.93 37.19 -3.54
CA LYS A 206 -6.69 37.49 -2.11
C LYS A 206 -5.96 36.37 -1.40
N ALA A 207 -6.18 35.10 -1.77
CA ALA A 207 -5.41 34.00 -1.21
C ALA A 207 -3.92 34.06 -1.61
N ARG A 208 -3.61 34.59 -2.81
CA ARG A 208 -2.22 34.74 -3.28
C ARG A 208 -1.46 35.82 -2.50
N GLU A 209 -2.11 36.92 -2.19
CA GLU A 209 -1.53 38.05 -1.42
C GLU A 209 -1.07 37.60 -0.02
N HIS A 210 -1.86 36.76 0.67
CA HIS A 210 -1.62 36.42 2.06
C HIS A 210 -0.92 35.06 2.28
N PHE A 211 -1.03 34.10 1.34
CA PHE A 211 -0.63 32.71 1.61
C PHE A 211 0.46 32.11 0.69
N ILE A 212 1.14 32.90 -0.17
CA ILE A 212 2.26 32.44 -1.02
C ILE A 212 3.64 32.44 -0.30
N LEU A 213 4.53 31.52 -0.72
CA LEU A 213 5.96 31.42 -0.38
C LEU A 213 6.81 32.56 -0.98
N ASP A 214 7.45 33.38 -0.15
CA ASP A 214 8.73 34.02 -0.53
C ASP A 214 9.86 33.01 -0.26
N LYS A 215 10.62 32.65 -1.29
CA LYS A 215 11.69 31.63 -1.22
C LYS A 215 12.99 32.13 -0.59
N LYS A 216 13.03 33.35 -0.03
CA LYS A 216 14.17 33.85 0.74
C LYS A 216 13.84 34.02 2.22
N SER A 217 13.66 32.90 2.91
CA SER A 217 13.53 32.93 4.37
C SER A 217 14.84 33.38 5.04
N MET A 218 14.72 34.29 6.00
CA MET A 218 15.74 34.88 6.89
C MET A 218 16.85 33.92 7.38
N ALA A 219 16.55 32.62 7.48
CA ALA A 219 17.49 31.57 7.83
C ALA A 219 18.71 31.44 6.89
N PHE A 220 18.59 31.87 5.62
CA PHE A 220 19.73 31.88 4.68
C PHE A 220 20.68 33.05 4.92
N VAL A 221 20.13 34.23 5.24
CA VAL A 221 20.90 35.45 5.54
C VAL A 221 21.63 35.30 6.88
N GLU A 222 20.97 34.75 7.89
CA GLU A 222 21.55 34.48 9.21
C GLU A 222 22.70 33.44 9.16
N ARG A 223 22.67 32.54 8.17
CA ARG A 223 23.68 31.49 7.97
C ARG A 223 24.97 32.01 7.31
N GLN A 224 24.90 33.09 6.53
CA GLN A 224 26.08 33.73 5.93
C GLN A 224 26.87 34.52 6.97
N ASN A 225 26.18 35.23 7.87
CA ASN A 225 26.81 36.07 8.89
C ASN A 225 27.55 35.27 9.99
N ARG A 226 27.27 33.97 10.15
CA ARG A 226 27.91 33.10 11.16
C ARG A 226 29.22 32.45 10.71
N ARG A 227 29.70 32.70 9.48
CA ARG A 227 30.94 32.09 8.96
C ARG A 227 32.22 32.80 9.40
N HIS A 228 32.13 33.96 10.06
CA HIS A 228 33.27 34.63 10.66
C HIS A 228 33.17 34.54 12.18
N THR A 229 33.92 33.61 12.78
CA THR A 229 34.55 33.62 14.14
C THR A 229 34.59 32.23 14.80
N ASN A 230 35.63 32.03 15.62
CA ASN A 230 36.18 30.77 16.16
C ASN A 230 35.28 30.01 17.19
N LEU A 231 34.16 29.42 16.76
CA LEU A 231 33.21 28.69 17.64
C LEU A 231 32.93 27.22 17.24
N GLU A 232 33.96 26.48 16.82
CA GLU A 232 33.81 25.10 16.32
C GLU A 232 33.48 24.04 17.41
N ALA A 233 33.97 24.21 18.64
CA ALA A 233 33.79 23.22 19.71
C ALA A 233 32.37 23.24 20.29
N ASP A 234 31.82 24.43 20.51
CA ASP A 234 30.48 24.61 21.07
C ASP A 234 29.39 24.24 20.04
N TYR A 235 29.65 24.54 18.75
CA TYR A 235 28.81 24.06 17.64
C TYR A 235 28.78 22.53 17.55
N ARG A 236 29.92 21.84 17.72
CA ARG A 236 29.96 20.36 17.71
C ARG A 236 29.16 19.75 18.86
N ASN A 237 29.22 20.32 20.06
CA ASN A 237 28.46 19.83 21.22
C ASN A 237 26.96 20.14 21.10
N LYS A 238 26.60 21.33 20.63
CA LYS A 238 25.22 21.71 20.30
C LYS A 238 24.65 20.84 19.19
N TYR A 239 25.42 20.54 18.15
CA TYR A 239 25.04 19.64 17.06
C TYR A 239 24.82 18.21 17.56
N LYS A 240 25.70 17.67 18.42
CA LYS A 240 25.50 16.35 19.04
C LYS A 240 24.22 16.28 19.87
N ARG A 241 23.96 17.29 20.71
CA ARG A 241 22.71 17.39 21.51
C ARG A 241 21.48 17.48 20.61
N LEU A 242 21.47 18.40 19.64
CA LEU A 242 20.35 18.57 18.72
C LEU A 242 20.11 17.34 17.84
N ARG A 243 21.18 16.64 17.43
CA ARG A 243 21.08 15.37 16.70
C ARG A 243 20.48 14.26 17.55
N LYS A 244 20.91 14.12 18.81
CA LYS A 244 20.31 13.15 19.75
C LYS A 244 18.83 13.46 19.96
N LEU A 245 18.49 14.73 20.19
CA LEU A 245 17.12 15.19 20.39
C LEU A 245 16.25 15.00 19.13
N ALA A 246 16.80 15.25 17.94
CA ALA A 246 16.14 15.00 16.67
C ALA A 246 15.94 13.49 16.43
N LYS A 247 16.93 12.66 16.73
CA LYS A 247 16.81 11.19 16.64
C LYS A 247 15.70 10.68 17.57
N THR A 248 15.70 11.10 18.83
CA THR A 248 14.64 10.75 19.79
C THR A 248 13.26 11.23 19.32
N LYS A 249 13.15 12.45 18.76
CA LYS A 249 11.88 12.94 18.20
C LYS A 249 11.43 12.16 16.97
N ILE A 250 12.36 11.71 16.12
CA ILE A 250 12.06 10.89 14.94
C ILE A 250 11.61 9.49 15.39
N GLU A 251 12.32 8.85 16.30
CA GLU A 251 11.97 7.54 16.86
C GLU A 251 10.59 7.61 17.54
N HIS A 252 10.36 8.60 18.40
CA HIS A 252 9.08 8.81 19.04
C HIS A 252 7.95 9.09 18.03
N ARG A 253 8.23 9.83 16.95
CA ARG A 253 7.23 10.08 15.89
C ARG A 253 6.97 8.83 15.04
N GLN A 254 7.97 7.99 14.82
CA GLN A 254 7.80 6.71 14.14
C GLN A 254 6.96 5.74 14.98
N GLU A 255 7.26 5.64 16.27
CA GLU A 255 6.47 4.85 17.22
C GLU A 255 5.03 5.35 17.29
N LYS A 256 4.84 6.67 17.48
CA LYS A 256 3.51 7.30 17.46
C LYS A 256 2.74 7.04 16.17
N TYR A 257 3.41 7.10 15.01
CA TYR A 257 2.77 6.76 13.73
C TYR A 257 2.28 5.30 13.70
N TRP A 258 3.08 4.36 14.19
CA TRP A 258 2.67 2.95 14.23
C TRP A 258 1.57 2.70 15.26
N ASP A 259 1.58 3.40 16.38
CA ASP A 259 0.49 3.35 17.35
C ASP A 259 -0.81 3.92 16.77
N GLU A 260 -0.76 5.07 16.08
CA GLU A 260 -1.91 5.64 15.36
C GLU A 260 -2.44 4.69 14.28
N VAL A 261 -1.57 3.98 13.56
CA VAL A 261 -1.98 2.97 12.56
C VAL A 261 -2.66 1.79 13.24
N CYS A 262 -2.11 1.28 14.35
CA CYS A 262 -2.71 0.17 15.10
C CYS A 262 -4.05 0.57 15.71
N GLU A 263 -4.13 1.74 16.34
CA GLU A 263 -5.39 2.28 16.90
C GLU A 263 -6.45 2.43 15.83
N ARG A 264 -6.09 2.88 14.62
CA ARG A 264 -7.04 2.97 13.52
C ARG A 264 -7.57 1.61 13.08
N ILE A 265 -6.71 0.58 12.98
CA ILE A 265 -7.16 -0.77 12.63
C ILE A 265 -8.05 -1.32 13.75
N GLU A 266 -7.61 -1.23 15.00
CA GLU A 266 -8.35 -1.69 16.19
C GLU A 266 -9.71 -0.97 16.32
N LYS A 267 -9.75 0.35 16.12
CA LYS A 267 -10.98 1.14 16.15
C LYS A 267 -11.91 0.78 14.99
N SER A 268 -11.40 0.62 13.77
CA SER A 268 -12.21 0.17 12.63
C SER A 268 -12.83 -1.21 12.86
N ILE A 269 -12.10 -2.15 13.46
CA ILE A 269 -12.64 -3.46 13.83
C ILE A 269 -13.72 -3.31 14.91
N LYS A 270 -13.48 -2.51 15.96
CA LYS A 270 -14.45 -2.26 17.04
C LYS A 270 -15.70 -1.53 16.55
N SER A 271 -15.58 -0.68 15.54
CA SER A 271 -16.68 0.08 14.94
C SER A 271 -17.40 -0.69 13.82
N ASN A 272 -17.13 -2.00 13.67
CA ASN A 272 -17.71 -2.85 12.63
C ASN A 272 -17.49 -2.35 11.19
N ASP A 273 -16.34 -1.70 10.93
CA ASP A 273 -15.88 -1.26 9.62
C ASP A 273 -14.65 -2.08 9.18
N PRO A 274 -14.84 -3.34 8.76
CA PRO A 274 -13.76 -4.19 8.32
C PRO A 274 -13.12 -3.67 7.02
N ALA A 275 -13.87 -2.96 6.17
CA ALA A 275 -13.37 -2.44 4.89
C ALA A 275 -12.21 -1.45 5.10
N THR A 276 -12.35 -0.52 6.05
CA THR A 276 -11.27 0.41 6.38
C THR A 276 -10.06 -0.31 6.98
N ALA A 277 -10.29 -1.26 7.89
CA ALA A 277 -9.20 -2.07 8.46
C ALA A 277 -8.44 -2.83 7.35
N PHE A 278 -9.13 -3.54 6.46
CA PHE A 278 -8.54 -4.26 5.34
C PHE A 278 -7.85 -3.33 4.33
N SER A 279 -8.35 -2.11 4.12
CA SER A 279 -7.69 -1.12 3.25
C SER A 279 -6.33 -0.67 3.81
N ILE A 280 -6.25 -0.44 5.13
CA ILE A 280 -5.01 -0.07 5.81
C ILE A 280 -4.03 -1.25 5.74
N ILE A 281 -4.51 -2.47 6.02
CA ILE A 281 -3.72 -3.70 5.92
C ILE A 281 -3.20 -3.91 4.48
N ARG A 282 -4.04 -3.69 3.46
CA ARG A 282 -3.65 -3.78 2.04
C ARG A 282 -2.57 -2.76 1.68
N ARG A 283 -2.60 -1.56 2.28
CA ARG A 283 -1.53 -0.56 2.11
C ARG A 283 -0.24 -0.96 2.81
N LEU A 284 -0.32 -1.56 4.00
CA LEU A 284 0.84 -2.07 4.75
C LEU A 284 1.52 -3.26 4.07
N LYS A 285 0.74 -4.06 3.33
CA LYS A 285 1.21 -5.21 2.55
C LYS A 285 2.17 -4.85 1.40
N GLY A 286 2.36 -3.55 1.10
CA GLY A 286 3.11 -3.10 -0.08
C GLY A 286 2.28 -3.36 -1.33
N GLY A 287 2.15 -2.36 -2.20
CA GLY A 287 1.23 -2.45 -3.33
C GLY A 287 1.46 -3.74 -4.13
N SER A 288 0.46 -4.63 -4.17
CA SER A 288 0.18 -5.30 -5.43
C SER A 288 0.17 -4.19 -6.45
N LYS A 289 1.10 -4.21 -7.41
CA LYS A 289 0.92 -3.45 -8.64
C LYS A 289 -0.54 -3.69 -9.02
N ARG A 290 -1.32 -2.63 -9.20
CA ARG A 290 -2.57 -2.78 -9.95
C ARG A 290 -2.10 -3.40 -11.25
N VAL A 291 -2.44 -4.66 -11.47
CA VAL A 291 -2.31 -5.27 -12.79
C VAL A 291 -3.42 -4.58 -13.58
N GLU A 292 -3.13 -3.36 -14.02
CA GLU A 292 -3.92 -2.70 -15.04
C GLU A 292 -3.73 -3.59 -16.27
N ASN A 293 -4.80 -4.30 -16.66
CA ASN A 293 -4.84 -5.32 -17.72
C ASN A 293 -4.56 -6.76 -17.27
N MET A 294 -5.34 -7.29 -16.33
CA MET A 294 -5.49 -8.75 -16.22
C MET A 294 -6.24 -9.24 -17.47
N PRO A 295 -5.71 -10.22 -18.24
CA PRO A 295 -6.44 -10.78 -19.38
C PRO A 295 -7.76 -11.40 -18.90
N ILE A 296 -8.86 -11.16 -19.60
CA ILE A 296 -10.17 -11.76 -19.28
C ILE A 296 -10.57 -12.72 -20.39
N GLY A 297 -11.23 -13.82 -20.06
CA GLY A 297 -11.76 -14.75 -21.06
C GLY A 297 -12.96 -14.14 -21.81
N ASP A 298 -13.01 -14.34 -23.12
CA ASP A 298 -14.27 -14.28 -23.86
C ASP A 298 -15.18 -15.46 -23.49
N LYS A 299 -16.39 -15.51 -24.05
CA LYS A 299 -17.37 -16.58 -23.77
C LYS A 299 -16.88 -17.98 -24.13
N ASN A 300 -15.93 -18.09 -25.04
CA ASN A 300 -15.37 -19.35 -25.54
C ASN A 300 -14.05 -19.71 -24.84
N GLY A 301 -13.64 -18.94 -23.83
CA GLY A 301 -12.43 -19.18 -23.04
C GLY A 301 -11.14 -18.59 -23.63
N LYS A 302 -11.21 -17.80 -24.71
CA LYS A 302 -10.04 -17.13 -25.29
C LYS A 302 -9.68 -15.89 -24.50
N LEU A 303 -8.40 -15.70 -24.21
CA LEU A 303 -7.92 -14.56 -23.42
C LEU A 303 -7.92 -13.26 -24.24
N LEU A 304 -8.69 -12.29 -23.77
CA LEU A 304 -8.73 -10.91 -24.24
C LEU A 304 -7.72 -10.07 -23.47
N VAL A 305 -6.75 -9.52 -24.20
CA VAL A 305 -5.62 -8.76 -23.64
C VAL A 305 -5.73 -7.26 -23.95
N ASN A 306 -6.54 -6.89 -24.94
CA ASN A 306 -6.75 -5.51 -25.36
C ASN A 306 -7.84 -4.84 -24.50
N SER A 307 -7.57 -3.61 -24.03
CA SER A 307 -8.49 -2.83 -23.19
C SER A 307 -9.85 -2.61 -23.83
N THR A 308 -9.94 -2.41 -25.16
CA THR A 308 -11.23 -2.19 -25.84
C THR A 308 -12.08 -3.45 -25.85
N ASP A 309 -11.49 -4.59 -26.21
CA ASP A 309 -12.19 -5.89 -26.23
C ASP A 309 -12.60 -6.31 -24.82
N GLN A 310 -11.77 -5.98 -23.82
CA GLN A 310 -12.10 -6.20 -22.42
C GLN A 310 -13.32 -5.38 -21.98
N LEU A 311 -13.36 -4.08 -22.31
CA LEU A 311 -14.49 -3.19 -22.00
C LEU A 311 -15.77 -3.65 -22.69
N GLU A 312 -15.67 -4.11 -23.94
CA GLU A 312 -16.81 -4.63 -24.69
C GLU A 312 -17.32 -5.94 -24.07
N ARG A 313 -16.41 -6.83 -23.66
CA ARG A 313 -16.75 -8.05 -22.92
C ARG A 313 -17.39 -7.74 -21.56
N TRP A 314 -16.94 -6.70 -20.86
CA TRP A 314 -17.57 -6.23 -19.62
C TRP A 314 -18.98 -5.68 -19.89
N ARG A 315 -19.16 -4.87 -20.94
CA ARG A 315 -20.47 -4.37 -21.35
C ARG A 315 -21.41 -5.52 -21.67
N GLU A 316 -20.97 -6.46 -22.49
CA GLU A 316 -21.72 -7.66 -22.84
C GLU A 316 -22.11 -8.46 -21.58
N TYR A 317 -21.14 -8.76 -20.70
CA TYR A 317 -21.39 -9.48 -19.46
C TYR A 317 -22.43 -8.79 -18.56
N PHE A 318 -22.30 -7.48 -18.34
CA PHE A 318 -23.24 -6.74 -17.50
C PHE A 318 -24.60 -6.52 -18.18
N CYS A 319 -24.63 -6.35 -19.50
CA CYS A 319 -25.88 -6.29 -20.24
C CYS A 319 -26.66 -7.61 -20.12
N GLU A 320 -25.97 -8.75 -20.21
CA GLU A 320 -26.58 -10.07 -20.00
C GLU A 320 -26.97 -10.30 -18.55
N LEU A 321 -26.14 -9.87 -17.60
CA LEU A 321 -26.39 -10.09 -16.17
C LEU A 321 -27.52 -9.21 -15.62
N LEU A 322 -27.60 -7.94 -16.05
CA LEU A 322 -28.49 -6.94 -15.45
C LEU A 322 -29.78 -6.70 -16.25
N ASN A 323 -29.80 -7.03 -17.55
CA ASN A 323 -31.01 -6.88 -18.39
C ASN A 323 -31.68 -8.23 -18.66
N VAL A 324 -31.69 -9.13 -17.68
CA VAL A 324 -32.51 -10.34 -17.74
C VAL A 324 -33.96 -9.93 -17.53
N HIS A 325 -34.81 -10.14 -18.54
CA HIS A 325 -36.25 -9.99 -18.38
C HIS A 325 -36.78 -11.10 -17.47
N SER A 326 -37.04 -10.77 -16.20
CA SER A 326 -37.73 -11.66 -15.28
C SER A 326 -39.24 -11.41 -15.35
N THR A 327 -40.00 -12.48 -15.58
CA THR A 327 -41.46 -12.45 -15.46
C THR A 327 -41.81 -12.68 -13.99
N VAL A 328 -42.24 -11.63 -13.31
CA VAL A 328 -42.70 -11.71 -11.92
C VAL A 328 -44.22 -11.85 -11.92
N ASP A 329 -44.76 -12.75 -11.11
CA ASP A 329 -46.20 -12.86 -10.89
C ASP A 329 -46.73 -11.56 -10.23
N PRO A 330 -47.62 -10.79 -10.88
CA PRO A 330 -48.13 -9.52 -10.35
C PRO A 330 -48.85 -9.66 -9.00
N TYR A 331 -49.44 -10.82 -8.72
CA TYR A 331 -50.12 -11.06 -7.44
C TYR A 331 -49.14 -11.11 -6.26
N VAL A 332 -47.92 -11.61 -6.49
CA VAL A 332 -46.88 -11.75 -5.47
C VAL A 332 -46.28 -10.41 -5.06
N ILE A 333 -46.18 -9.45 -5.99
CA ILE A 333 -45.69 -8.08 -5.70
C ILE A 333 -46.62 -7.35 -4.72
N ASN A 334 -47.93 -7.58 -4.83
CA ASN A 334 -48.93 -6.94 -3.96
C ASN A 334 -48.90 -7.45 -2.52
N GLU A 335 -48.28 -8.60 -2.26
CA GLU A 335 -48.08 -9.13 -0.90
C GLU A 335 -46.85 -8.52 -0.20
N VAL A 336 -45.95 -7.86 -0.94
CA VAL A 336 -44.74 -7.21 -0.41
C VAL A 336 -45.04 -5.77 -0.01
N GLN A 337 -45.05 -5.46 1.30
CA GLN A 337 -45.20 -4.09 1.79
C GLN A 337 -43.94 -3.25 1.50
N ILE A 338 -43.98 -2.37 0.48
CA ILE A 338 -42.90 -1.43 0.17
C ILE A 338 -43.23 -0.05 0.76
N THR A 339 -42.41 0.45 1.69
CA THR A 339 -42.46 1.85 2.17
C THR A 339 -41.73 2.78 1.21
N THR A 340 -42.45 3.55 0.39
CA THR A 340 -41.87 4.56 -0.52
C THR A 340 -41.63 5.91 0.19
N PRO A 341 -40.50 6.61 -0.01
CA PRO A 341 -40.27 7.95 0.57
C PRO A 341 -41.24 9.01 -0.02
N SER A 342 -41.59 10.00 0.81
CA SER A 342 -42.71 10.90 0.53
C SER A 342 -42.42 11.96 -0.55
N ARG A 343 -43.48 12.40 -1.26
CA ARG A 343 -43.45 13.47 -2.28
C ARG A 343 -42.94 14.84 -1.75
N LEU A 344 -42.86 15.02 -0.43
CA LEU A 344 -42.29 16.21 0.23
C LEU A 344 -40.76 16.26 0.14
N ASP A 345 -40.09 15.10 0.14
CA ASP A 345 -38.63 15.01 0.09
C ASP A 345 -38.08 15.37 -1.30
N LEU A 346 -38.86 15.10 -2.35
CA LEU A 346 -38.55 15.52 -3.73
C LEU A 346 -38.69 17.04 -3.91
N LYS A 347 -39.65 17.69 -3.24
CA LYS A 347 -39.82 19.17 -3.29
C LYS A 347 -38.71 19.93 -2.56
N ARG A 348 -38.08 19.32 -1.54
CA ARG A 348 -36.93 19.92 -0.83
C ARG A 348 -35.69 20.05 -1.72
N GLN A 349 -35.54 19.19 -2.73
CA GLN A 349 -34.35 19.17 -3.59
C GLN A 349 -34.23 20.34 -4.58
N ASN A 350 -35.28 21.12 -4.82
CA ASN A 350 -35.30 22.22 -5.81
C ASN A 350 -35.21 23.62 -5.19
N LYS A 351 -34.95 23.74 -3.89
CA LYS A 351 -34.78 25.05 -3.22
C LYS A 351 -33.32 25.49 -3.25
N GLN A 352 -33.09 26.81 -3.27
CA GLN A 352 -31.74 27.37 -3.10
C GLN A 352 -31.15 26.94 -1.75
N PRO A 353 -29.83 26.63 -1.69
CA PRO A 353 -29.18 26.25 -0.44
C PRO A 353 -29.26 27.39 0.57
N SER A 354 -29.66 27.09 1.80
CA SER A 354 -29.69 28.11 2.86
C SER A 354 -28.27 28.41 3.36
N PHE A 355 -28.09 29.59 3.97
CA PHE A 355 -26.84 29.97 4.63
C PHE A 355 -26.40 28.89 5.64
N GLU A 356 -27.33 28.37 6.44
CA GLU A 356 -27.08 27.30 7.41
C GLU A 356 -26.67 25.97 6.75
N GLU A 357 -27.27 25.62 5.61
CA GLU A 357 -26.93 24.41 4.87
C GLU A 357 -25.49 24.48 4.33
N VAL A 358 -25.12 25.60 3.71
CA VAL A 358 -23.76 25.83 3.18
C VAL A 358 -22.73 25.86 4.32
N LYS A 359 -23.08 26.46 5.47
CA LYS A 359 -22.24 26.48 6.68
C LYS A 359 -22.00 25.07 7.23
N ILE A 360 -23.04 24.24 7.32
CA ILE A 360 -22.91 22.84 7.76
C ILE A 360 -22.00 22.06 6.82
N VAL A 361 -22.18 22.21 5.51
CA VAL A 361 -21.37 21.51 4.51
C VAL A 361 -19.91 21.95 4.57
N LEU A 362 -19.63 23.27 4.60
CA LEU A 362 -18.26 23.78 4.71
C LEU A 362 -17.55 23.26 5.97
N ASN A 363 -18.26 23.17 7.10
CA ASN A 363 -17.71 22.60 8.33
C ASN A 363 -17.41 21.10 8.20
N GLN A 364 -18.23 20.35 7.46
CA GLN A 364 -18.03 18.92 7.20
C GLN A 364 -16.97 18.61 6.14
N MET A 365 -16.60 19.57 5.29
CA MET A 365 -15.56 19.38 4.28
C MET A 365 -14.22 18.98 4.91
N LYS A 366 -13.52 18.03 4.29
CA LYS A 366 -12.20 17.58 4.77
C LYS A 366 -11.11 18.50 4.24
N SER A 367 -10.36 19.13 5.16
CA SER A 367 -9.18 19.95 4.88
C SER A 367 -8.05 19.16 4.20
N ARG A 368 -7.14 19.85 3.48
CA ARG A 368 -5.96 19.28 2.79
C ARG A 368 -6.27 18.24 1.71
N LYS A 369 -7.43 18.36 1.08
CA LYS A 369 -7.78 17.62 -0.15
C LYS A 369 -7.26 18.38 -1.37
N ALA A 370 -7.00 17.64 -2.45
CA ALA A 370 -6.63 18.26 -3.72
C ALA A 370 -7.80 19.15 -4.20
N PRO A 371 -7.52 20.35 -4.73
CA PRO A 371 -8.57 21.20 -5.27
C PRO A 371 -9.20 20.57 -6.52
N GLY A 372 -10.39 21.05 -6.89
CA GLY A 372 -11.06 20.69 -8.13
C GLY A 372 -10.41 21.35 -9.36
N SER A 373 -11.10 21.30 -10.50
CA SER A 373 -10.71 22.00 -11.74
C SER A 373 -10.63 23.52 -11.56
N ASP A 374 -11.38 24.05 -10.59
CA ASP A 374 -11.37 25.44 -10.16
C ASP A 374 -10.13 25.80 -9.33
N GLU A 375 -9.23 24.87 -9.00
CA GLU A 375 -8.04 25.08 -8.17
C GLU A 375 -8.31 25.68 -6.75
N VAL A 376 -9.56 25.71 -6.29
CA VAL A 376 -9.92 26.20 -4.95
C VAL A 376 -9.90 25.03 -3.96
N THR A 377 -9.14 25.16 -2.87
CA THR A 377 -9.09 24.13 -1.83
C THR A 377 -10.13 24.40 -0.74
N ALA A 378 -10.60 23.32 -0.10
CA ALA A 378 -11.47 23.42 1.08
C ALA A 378 -10.85 24.27 2.22
N ASP A 379 -9.52 24.37 2.28
CA ASP A 379 -8.83 25.17 3.29
C ASP A 379 -8.97 26.68 3.03
N ILE A 380 -9.01 27.12 1.76
CA ILE A 380 -9.26 28.52 1.39
C ILE A 380 -10.72 28.88 1.66
N LEU A 381 -11.66 27.99 1.28
CA LEU A 381 -13.09 28.20 1.49
C LEU A 381 -13.43 28.36 2.98
N LYS A 382 -12.83 27.52 3.83
CA LYS A 382 -12.97 27.64 5.29
C LYS A 382 -12.33 28.90 5.86
N ALA A 383 -11.17 29.31 5.34
CA ALA A 383 -10.49 30.52 5.79
C ALA A 383 -11.25 31.80 5.43
N GLY A 384 -12.05 31.78 4.37
CA GLY A 384 -12.82 32.94 3.89
C GLY A 384 -14.03 33.32 4.75
N GLY A 385 -14.42 32.48 5.73
CA GLY A 385 -15.42 32.82 6.74
C GLY A 385 -16.83 33.05 6.18
N GLU A 386 -17.63 33.87 6.85
CA GLU A 386 -19.05 34.07 6.54
C GLU A 386 -19.29 34.61 5.13
N LYS A 387 -18.39 35.44 4.59
CA LYS A 387 -18.54 35.99 3.24
C LYS A 387 -18.53 34.93 2.15
N VAL A 388 -17.74 33.86 2.33
CA VAL A 388 -17.72 32.70 1.41
C VAL A 388 -19.02 31.90 1.51
N ILE A 389 -19.64 31.83 2.70
CA ILE A 389 -20.92 31.14 2.91
C ILE A 389 -22.05 31.90 2.20
N GLU A 390 -22.09 33.23 2.35
CA GLU A 390 -23.08 34.10 1.70
C GLU A 390 -23.04 34.00 0.18
N GLU A 391 -21.85 34.16 -0.42
CA GLU A 391 -21.71 34.13 -1.87
C GLU A 391 -21.94 32.72 -2.47
N ALA A 392 -21.58 31.66 -1.74
CA ALA A 392 -21.84 30.28 -2.17
C ALA A 392 -23.32 29.87 -2.10
N SER A 393 -24.09 30.41 -1.15
CA SER A 393 -25.55 30.22 -1.09
C SER A 393 -26.26 30.86 -2.28
N VAL A 394 -25.81 32.04 -2.72
CA VAL A 394 -26.34 32.75 -3.91
C VAL A 394 -25.96 32.03 -5.21
N ALA A 395 -24.80 31.36 -5.26
CA ALA A 395 -24.32 30.63 -6.44
C ALA A 395 -24.88 29.20 -6.62
N GLY A 396 -25.67 28.67 -5.68
CA GLY A 396 -26.47 27.44 -5.89
C GLY A 396 -25.71 26.09 -5.84
N VAL A 397 -24.67 25.93 -5.02
CA VAL A 397 -23.86 24.69 -4.95
C VAL A 397 -24.51 23.60 -4.06
N LYS A 398 -24.69 22.37 -4.57
CA LYS A 398 -25.39 21.24 -3.89
C LYS A 398 -24.46 20.03 -3.65
N PHE A 399 -24.53 19.42 -2.45
CA PHE A 399 -23.73 18.22 -2.09
C PHE A 399 -24.63 17.05 -1.65
N LEU A 400 -24.36 15.82 -2.11
CA LEU A 400 -25.20 14.61 -1.90
C LEU A 400 -24.47 13.52 -1.08
N TYR A 401 -25.22 12.78 -0.24
CA TYR A 401 -24.76 11.61 0.53
C TYR A 401 -25.86 10.53 0.66
N SER A 402 -25.50 9.24 0.81
CA SER A 402 -26.44 8.13 1.10
C SER A 402 -25.97 7.24 2.26
N SER A 403 -26.91 6.71 3.05
CA SER A 403 -26.67 5.84 4.23
C SER A 403 -27.06 4.37 3.98
N ASN A 404 -26.31 3.44 4.57
CA ASN A 404 -26.50 1.98 4.53
C ASN A 404 -27.09 1.50 5.86
N ASP A 405 -28.16 0.69 5.83
CA ASP A 405 -28.54 -0.23 6.91
C ASP A 405 -29.46 -1.33 6.35
N PHE A 406 -28.98 -2.58 6.31
CA PHE A 406 -29.76 -3.79 5.98
C PHE A 406 -29.04 -4.97 6.65
N PHE A 407 -29.65 -5.68 7.62
CA PHE A 407 -29.53 -7.13 7.90
C PHE A 407 -30.17 -7.51 9.25
N HIS A 408 -31.18 -8.40 9.23
CA HIS A 408 -31.62 -9.26 10.34
C HIS A 408 -32.19 -10.57 9.76
N GLY A 409 -31.98 -11.72 10.42
CA GLY A 409 -32.48 -13.05 9.99
C GLY A 409 -33.40 -13.71 11.02
N SER A 410 -34.39 -14.49 10.55
CA SER A 410 -35.43 -15.19 11.32
C SER A 410 -35.50 -16.70 10.99
N ARG A 411 -36.07 -17.51 11.90
CA ARG A 411 -36.43 -18.93 11.68
C ARG A 411 -37.89 -19.01 11.23
N GLU A 412 -38.20 -19.73 10.15
CA GLU A 412 -39.57 -19.92 9.65
C GLU A 412 -39.85 -21.40 9.29
N LYS A 413 -41.11 -21.83 9.46
CA LYS A 413 -41.63 -23.18 9.14
C LYS A 413 -42.32 -23.17 7.78
N TYR A 414 -42.04 -24.15 6.91
CA TYR A 414 -42.69 -24.30 5.60
C TYR A 414 -43.22 -25.75 5.39
N GLU A 415 -44.48 -25.89 5.00
CA GLU A 415 -45.13 -27.12 4.46
C GLU A 415 -44.86 -28.46 5.19
N ASN A 416 -44.89 -28.51 6.53
CA ASN A 416 -44.60 -29.71 7.34
C ASN A 416 -43.19 -30.31 7.14
N VAL A 417 -42.29 -29.63 6.43
CA VAL A 417 -40.88 -30.00 6.32
C VAL A 417 -40.09 -29.17 7.32
N ASN A 418 -39.41 -29.84 8.26
CA ASN A 418 -38.51 -29.16 9.18
C ASN A 418 -37.21 -28.83 8.45
N VAL A 419 -37.13 -27.63 7.89
CA VAL A 419 -35.92 -27.12 7.25
C VAL A 419 -35.24 -26.13 8.18
N LEU A 420 -33.98 -26.40 8.52
CA LEU A 420 -33.14 -25.39 9.14
C LEU A 420 -32.38 -24.64 8.04
N ALA A 421 -32.74 -23.38 7.83
CA ALA A 421 -32.14 -22.53 6.81
C ALA A 421 -31.16 -21.51 7.42
N LEU A 422 -30.01 -21.34 6.78
CA LEU A 422 -29.08 -20.24 7.00
C LEU A 422 -29.07 -19.40 5.71
N LEU A 423 -29.39 -18.12 5.83
CA LEU A 423 -29.53 -17.19 4.71
C LEU A 423 -28.51 -16.06 4.83
N TYR A 424 -27.78 -15.79 3.75
CA TYR A 424 -26.91 -14.63 3.63
C TYR A 424 -26.86 -14.14 2.19
N ALA A 425 -27.50 -13.00 1.91
CA ALA A 425 -27.67 -12.50 0.54
C ALA A 425 -28.29 -13.56 -0.40
N ASP A 426 -27.59 -13.97 -1.47
CA ASP A 426 -28.00 -15.05 -2.38
C ASP A 426 -27.59 -16.46 -1.89
N ASP A 427 -26.75 -16.55 -0.86
CA ASP A 427 -26.32 -17.84 -0.31
C ASP A 427 -27.37 -18.40 0.68
N LEU A 428 -27.87 -19.59 0.38
CA LEU A 428 -28.78 -20.37 1.22
C LEU A 428 -28.16 -21.74 1.54
N VAL A 429 -28.11 -22.08 2.83
CA VAL A 429 -27.85 -23.44 3.29
C VAL A 429 -29.12 -23.96 3.96
N ALA A 430 -29.71 -25.01 3.38
CA ALA A 430 -30.86 -25.72 3.93
C ALA A 430 -30.41 -27.09 4.45
N MET A 431 -30.75 -27.39 5.70
CA MET A 431 -30.52 -28.69 6.33
C MET A 431 -31.85 -29.40 6.54
N CYS A 432 -31.92 -30.64 6.08
CA CYS A 432 -33.08 -31.52 6.18
C CYS A 432 -32.65 -32.86 6.80
N GLU A 433 -33.55 -33.53 7.52
CA GLU A 433 -33.27 -34.81 8.19
C GLU A 433 -33.30 -36.00 7.23
N SER A 434 -34.03 -35.88 6.11
CA SER A 434 -34.15 -36.92 5.08
C SER A 434 -33.92 -36.38 3.66
N THR A 435 -33.57 -37.28 2.75
CA THR A 435 -33.43 -36.95 1.32
C THR A 435 -34.76 -36.57 0.68
N ASP A 436 -35.86 -37.16 1.15
CA ASP A 436 -37.23 -36.86 0.69
C ASP A 436 -37.66 -35.45 1.11
N ASP A 437 -37.35 -35.05 2.34
CA ASP A 437 -37.58 -33.67 2.82
C ASP A 437 -36.76 -32.65 2.03
N LEU A 438 -35.50 -32.97 1.73
CA LEU A 438 -34.65 -32.12 0.91
C LEU A 438 -35.20 -31.97 -0.51
N GLU A 439 -35.69 -33.05 -1.12
CA GLU A 439 -36.29 -33.01 -2.45
C GLU A 439 -37.58 -32.17 -2.47
N LYS A 440 -38.46 -32.38 -1.49
CA LYS A 440 -39.69 -31.56 -1.31
C LYS A 440 -39.34 -30.09 -1.15
N PHE A 441 -38.36 -29.76 -0.31
CA PHE A 441 -37.91 -28.39 -0.10
C PHE A 441 -37.39 -27.76 -1.40
N ILE A 442 -36.49 -28.44 -2.12
CA ILE A 442 -35.92 -27.92 -3.38
C ILE A 442 -37.02 -27.67 -4.41
N ARG A 443 -37.98 -28.59 -4.58
CA ARG A 443 -39.09 -28.43 -5.53
C ARG A 443 -39.99 -27.25 -5.16
N SER A 444 -40.36 -27.11 -3.89
CA SER A 444 -41.17 -25.98 -3.43
C SER A 444 -40.42 -24.65 -3.55
N PHE A 445 -39.13 -24.62 -3.20
CA PHE A 445 -38.28 -23.43 -3.29
C PHE A 445 -38.07 -22.99 -4.74
N GLU A 446 -37.85 -23.92 -5.67
CA GLU A 446 -37.78 -23.65 -7.11
C GLU A 446 -39.10 -23.04 -7.60
N LYS A 447 -40.24 -23.63 -7.25
CA LYS A 447 -41.56 -23.11 -7.65
C LYS A 447 -41.82 -21.70 -7.13
N ILE A 448 -41.44 -21.39 -5.89
CA ILE A 448 -41.61 -20.05 -5.31
C ILE A 448 -40.66 -19.05 -5.95
N THR A 449 -39.37 -19.36 -6.05
CA THR A 449 -38.37 -18.46 -6.65
C THR A 449 -38.72 -18.11 -8.10
N GLN A 450 -39.24 -19.06 -8.87
CA GLN A 450 -39.75 -18.81 -10.23
C GLN A 450 -40.89 -17.78 -10.26
N LYS A 451 -41.82 -17.78 -9.29
CA LYS A 451 -42.88 -16.75 -9.20
C LYS A 451 -42.32 -15.35 -8.96
N PHE A 452 -41.22 -15.25 -8.23
CA PHE A 452 -40.47 -14.01 -8.02
C PHE A 452 -39.55 -13.67 -9.20
N GLY A 453 -39.56 -14.46 -10.29
CA GLY A 453 -38.68 -14.26 -11.44
C GLY A 453 -37.20 -14.55 -11.14
N LEU A 454 -36.91 -15.33 -10.09
CA LEU A 454 -35.56 -15.74 -9.69
C LEU A 454 -35.28 -17.16 -10.17
N THR A 455 -34.01 -17.44 -10.50
CA THR A 455 -33.55 -18.76 -10.94
C THR A 455 -32.41 -19.26 -10.06
N MET A 456 -32.47 -20.52 -9.64
CA MET A 456 -31.38 -21.17 -8.91
C MET A 456 -30.21 -21.50 -9.84
N SER A 457 -28.98 -21.26 -9.39
CA SER A 457 -27.76 -21.55 -10.15
C SER A 457 -27.31 -23.00 -9.94
N VAL A 458 -27.68 -23.91 -10.84
CA VAL A 458 -27.32 -25.35 -10.77
C VAL A 458 -25.83 -25.57 -10.51
N LYS A 459 -24.95 -24.82 -11.18
CA LYS A 459 -23.49 -24.94 -11.03
C LYS A 459 -22.95 -24.58 -9.63
N LYS A 460 -23.67 -23.74 -8.88
CA LYS A 460 -23.26 -23.29 -7.54
C LYS A 460 -23.95 -24.08 -6.43
N THR A 461 -25.09 -24.69 -6.73
CA THR A 461 -25.86 -25.52 -5.80
C THR A 461 -25.24 -26.91 -5.74
N CYS A 462 -24.99 -27.40 -4.53
CA CYS A 462 -24.49 -28.76 -4.30
C CYS A 462 -25.19 -29.38 -3.09
N ILE A 463 -25.21 -30.70 -3.05
CA ILE A 463 -25.72 -31.47 -1.92
C ILE A 463 -24.54 -32.04 -1.14
N MET A 464 -24.58 -31.91 0.18
CA MET A 464 -23.61 -32.55 1.06
C MET A 464 -24.38 -33.36 2.09
N THR A 465 -24.00 -34.62 2.27
CA THR A 465 -24.50 -35.46 3.36
C THR A 465 -23.51 -35.42 4.51
N LEU A 466 -23.99 -35.30 5.74
CA LEU A 466 -23.14 -35.41 6.91
C LEU A 466 -23.02 -36.88 7.29
N GLN A 467 -21.80 -37.33 7.57
CA GLN A 467 -21.55 -38.71 7.98
C GLN A 467 -22.24 -38.99 9.32
N GLN A 468 -23.14 -39.96 9.35
CA GLN A 468 -23.67 -40.52 10.60
C GLN A 468 -22.65 -41.52 11.17
N LEU A 469 -22.38 -41.39 12.46
CA LEU A 469 -21.54 -42.31 13.20
C LEU A 469 -22.41 -43.49 13.66
N LYS A 470 -22.02 -44.74 13.38
CA LYS A 470 -22.77 -45.90 13.93
C LYS A 470 -22.68 -45.88 15.45
N GLU A 471 -23.80 -46.01 16.13
CA GLU A 471 -23.86 -46.16 17.58
C GLU A 471 -24.09 -47.63 17.94
N ASP A 472 -23.52 -48.10 19.06
CA ASP A 472 -23.91 -49.38 19.63
C ASP A 472 -25.26 -49.29 20.35
N GLN A 473 -25.77 -50.43 20.80
CA GLN A 473 -27.03 -50.53 21.57
C GLN A 473 -27.05 -49.75 22.90
N HIS A 474 -25.93 -49.12 23.29
CA HIS A 474 -25.80 -48.27 24.47
C HIS A 474 -25.49 -46.80 24.11
N GLY A 475 -25.64 -46.40 22.84
CA GLY A 475 -25.42 -45.03 22.36
C GLY A 475 -23.94 -44.64 22.23
N LYS A 476 -23.02 -45.61 22.22
CA LYS A 476 -21.59 -45.35 22.05
C LYS A 476 -21.20 -45.44 20.59
N VAL A 477 -20.61 -44.37 20.07
CA VAL A 477 -20.10 -44.30 18.70
C VAL A 477 -19.04 -45.39 18.44
N LEU A 478 -19.33 -46.26 17.46
CA LEU A 478 -18.44 -47.29 16.92
C LEU A 478 -17.44 -46.65 15.94
N LYS A 479 -16.15 -46.71 16.27
CA LYS A 479 -15.08 -46.23 15.39
C LYS A 479 -14.91 -47.17 14.18
N GLY A 480 -14.96 -46.62 12.97
CA GLY A 480 -14.54 -47.31 11.74
C GLY A 480 -15.62 -48.06 10.97
N HIS A 481 -16.89 -47.95 11.35
CA HIS A 481 -18.00 -48.48 10.55
C HIS A 481 -18.71 -47.34 9.81
N GLU A 482 -18.29 -47.12 8.57
CA GLU A 482 -18.94 -46.18 7.65
C GLU A 482 -20.31 -46.73 7.22
N VAL A 483 -21.28 -45.84 7.07
CA VAL A 483 -22.57 -46.14 6.43
C VAL A 483 -22.40 -45.87 4.94
N ASP A 484 -22.85 -46.79 4.09
CA ASP A 484 -22.79 -46.62 2.63
C ASP A 484 -23.46 -45.31 2.20
N HIS A 485 -22.86 -44.68 1.20
CA HIS A 485 -23.32 -43.42 0.64
C HIS A 485 -24.74 -43.59 0.06
N PRO A 486 -25.76 -42.83 0.52
CA PRO A 486 -27.04 -42.82 -0.15
C PRO A 486 -26.85 -42.14 -1.52
N ASN A 487 -27.08 -42.83 -2.63
CA ASN A 487 -27.01 -42.21 -3.95
C ASN A 487 -28.15 -41.19 -4.06
N ILE A 488 -27.84 -39.90 -3.94
CA ILE A 488 -28.83 -38.83 -4.01
C ILE A 488 -28.96 -38.40 -5.48
N ASP A 489 -30.15 -38.59 -6.03
CA ASP A 489 -30.48 -38.22 -7.40
C ASP A 489 -31.58 -37.16 -7.41
N ILE A 490 -31.19 -35.93 -7.05
CA ILE A 490 -32.09 -34.77 -7.07
C ILE A 490 -31.73 -33.87 -8.25
N ASN A 491 -32.75 -33.49 -9.02
CA ASN A 491 -32.62 -32.64 -10.19
C ASN A 491 -33.24 -31.26 -9.94
N ILE A 492 -32.55 -30.20 -10.36
CA ILE A 492 -33.08 -28.83 -10.50
C ILE A 492 -33.05 -28.51 -12.00
N GLN A 493 -34.15 -27.97 -12.55
CA GLN A 493 -34.21 -27.63 -13.99
C GLN A 493 -33.77 -28.78 -14.93
N ASN A 494 -34.12 -30.03 -14.59
CA ASN A 494 -33.69 -31.26 -15.29
C ASN A 494 -32.17 -31.52 -15.32
N GLN A 495 -31.41 -30.85 -14.46
CA GLN A 495 -29.97 -31.08 -14.28
C GLN A 495 -29.72 -31.66 -12.90
N LYS A 496 -28.90 -32.71 -12.85
CA LYS A 496 -28.49 -33.37 -11.61
C LYS A 496 -27.59 -32.45 -10.79
N ILE A 497 -27.92 -32.30 -9.50
CA ILE A 497 -27.09 -31.54 -8.56
C ILE A 497 -25.88 -32.39 -8.14
N GLU A 498 -24.70 -31.76 -8.09
CA GLU A 498 -23.48 -32.43 -7.63
C GLU A 498 -23.54 -32.74 -6.13
N THR A 499 -23.17 -33.96 -5.76
CA THR A 499 -22.93 -34.33 -4.35
C THR A 499 -21.46 -34.12 -4.01
N VAL A 500 -21.17 -33.38 -2.93
CA VAL A 500 -19.81 -33.01 -2.52
C VAL A 500 -19.47 -33.53 -1.13
N ASP A 501 -18.18 -33.80 -0.89
CA ASP A 501 -17.65 -34.22 0.42
C ASP A 501 -17.20 -33.05 1.31
N SER A 502 -17.08 -31.86 0.73
CA SER A 502 -16.75 -30.65 1.48
C SER A 502 -17.40 -29.43 0.85
N PHE A 503 -17.87 -28.51 1.68
CA PHE A 503 -18.53 -27.28 1.25
C PHE A 503 -18.02 -26.07 2.03
N THR A 504 -17.82 -24.94 1.35
CA THR A 504 -17.39 -23.69 2.00
C THR A 504 -18.56 -22.71 2.08
N TYR A 505 -19.08 -22.48 3.30
CA TYR A 505 -20.13 -21.49 3.57
C TYR A 505 -19.54 -20.30 4.34
N LEU A 506 -19.75 -19.07 3.83
CA LEU A 506 -19.21 -17.82 4.42
C LEU A 506 -17.71 -17.90 4.77
N GLY A 507 -16.97 -18.63 3.95
CA GLY A 507 -15.53 -18.86 4.11
C GLY A 507 -15.14 -19.97 5.08
N CYS A 508 -16.08 -20.61 5.77
CA CYS A 508 -15.85 -21.78 6.62
C CYS A 508 -16.13 -23.07 5.85
N THR A 509 -15.12 -23.94 5.79
CA THR A 509 -15.22 -25.23 5.12
C THR A 509 -15.70 -26.28 6.10
N ILE A 510 -16.79 -26.96 5.75
CA ILE A 510 -17.36 -28.09 6.47
C ILE A 510 -17.07 -29.32 5.61
N THR A 511 -16.58 -30.39 6.23
CA THR A 511 -16.37 -31.68 5.58
C THR A 511 -17.44 -32.66 6.03
N ARG A 512 -17.72 -33.64 5.17
CA ARG A 512 -18.66 -34.73 5.42
C ARG A 512 -18.39 -35.49 6.71
N ASP A 513 -17.13 -35.76 7.00
CA ASP A 513 -16.65 -36.43 8.22
C ASP A 513 -16.67 -35.53 9.46
N GLN A 514 -17.10 -34.28 9.30
CA GLN A 514 -17.23 -33.26 10.34
C GLN A 514 -15.92 -32.91 11.04
N ARG A 515 -14.77 -33.29 10.46
CA ARG A 515 -13.46 -33.01 11.02
C ARG A 515 -13.02 -31.58 10.75
N GLN A 516 -12.35 -30.99 11.73
CA GLN A 516 -11.87 -29.61 11.67
C GLN A 516 -10.51 -29.46 10.98
N ASP A 517 -9.83 -30.56 10.62
CA ASP A 517 -8.45 -30.53 10.10
C ASP A 517 -8.32 -29.71 8.81
N THR A 518 -9.21 -29.95 7.85
CA THR A 518 -9.20 -29.24 6.56
C THR A 518 -9.42 -27.74 6.75
N GLN A 519 -10.41 -27.37 7.57
CA GLN A 519 -10.67 -25.96 7.90
C GLN A 519 -9.47 -25.32 8.60
N LEU A 520 -8.85 -26.03 9.54
CA LEU A 520 -7.70 -25.54 10.29
C LEU A 520 -6.50 -25.29 9.38
N GLU A 521 -6.23 -26.20 8.43
CA GLU A 521 -5.16 -26.04 7.43
C GLU A 521 -5.38 -24.82 6.55
N ILE A 522 -6.61 -24.63 6.06
CA ILE A 522 -6.97 -23.46 5.25
C ILE A 522 -6.71 -22.17 6.04
N ARG A 523 -7.06 -22.13 7.33
CA ARG A 523 -6.85 -20.97 8.21
C ARG A 523 -5.38 -20.72 8.51
N LEU A 524 -4.63 -21.76 8.85
CA LEU A 524 -3.19 -21.69 9.06
C LEU A 524 -2.47 -21.19 7.81
N ALA A 525 -2.83 -21.69 6.62
CA ALA A 525 -2.25 -21.24 5.36
C ALA A 525 -2.58 -19.75 5.07
N LYS A 526 -3.84 -19.32 5.27
CA LYS A 526 -4.24 -17.91 5.11
C LYS A 526 -3.50 -17.00 6.10
N ALA A 527 -3.39 -17.40 7.36
CA ALA A 527 -2.66 -16.67 8.38
C ALA A 527 -1.15 -16.61 8.09
N ALA A 528 -0.55 -17.72 7.63
CA ALA A 528 0.85 -17.77 7.22
C ALA A 528 1.14 -16.81 6.06
N ARG A 529 0.25 -16.76 5.05
CA ARG A 529 0.36 -15.79 3.96
C ARG A 529 0.26 -14.35 4.50
N ALA A 530 -0.73 -14.06 5.34
CA ALA A 530 -0.89 -12.73 5.94
C ALA A 530 0.34 -12.31 6.76
N PHE A 531 0.94 -13.24 7.51
CA PHE A 531 2.17 -13.01 8.26
C PHE A 531 3.36 -12.75 7.33
N ASN A 532 3.59 -13.61 6.33
CA ASN A 532 4.74 -13.50 5.43
C ASN A 532 4.75 -12.22 4.59
N MET A 533 3.59 -11.68 4.23
CA MET A 533 3.51 -10.40 3.51
C MET A 533 4.07 -9.21 4.31
N LEU A 534 4.10 -9.30 5.64
CA LEU A 534 4.60 -8.23 6.52
C LEU A 534 6.06 -8.46 6.97
N ARG A 535 6.72 -9.49 6.43
CA ARG A 535 8.06 -9.94 6.84
C ARG A 535 9.12 -8.84 6.78
N TYR A 536 9.27 -8.20 5.62
CA TYR A 536 10.29 -7.18 5.43
C TYR A 536 9.82 -5.78 5.82
N SER A 537 8.52 -5.49 5.68
CA SER A 537 7.96 -4.17 5.95
C SER A 537 7.78 -3.88 7.44
N ILE A 538 7.49 -4.90 8.25
CA ILE A 538 7.19 -4.78 9.68
C ILE A 538 8.10 -5.66 10.54
N TRP A 539 8.13 -6.98 10.33
CA TRP A 539 8.75 -7.92 11.29
C TRP A 539 10.27 -7.73 11.40
N HIS A 540 10.97 -7.60 10.28
CA HIS A 540 12.42 -7.41 10.24
C HIS A 540 12.85 -5.94 10.43
N ARG A 541 11.90 -5.01 10.50
CA ARG A 541 12.19 -3.58 10.49
C ARG A 541 12.52 -3.08 11.90
N LYS A 542 13.80 -2.79 12.14
CA LYS A 542 14.31 -2.30 13.45
C LYS A 542 13.63 -1.00 13.94
N SER A 543 13.08 -0.18 13.05
CA SER A 543 12.37 1.06 13.41
C SER A 543 10.95 0.85 13.94
N VAL A 544 10.46 -0.39 14.01
CA VAL A 544 9.14 -0.73 14.59
C VAL A 544 9.39 -1.41 15.93
N SER A 545 8.82 -0.88 17.01
CA SER A 545 8.96 -1.46 18.35
C SER A 545 8.29 -2.84 18.42
N ILE A 546 8.76 -3.69 19.34
CA ILE A 546 8.16 -5.03 19.55
C ILE A 546 6.68 -4.90 19.91
N VAL A 547 6.31 -3.89 20.72
CA VAL A 547 4.94 -3.60 21.11
C VAL A 547 4.07 -3.32 19.87
N SER A 548 4.51 -2.43 18.97
CA SER A 548 3.76 -2.15 17.73
C SER A 548 3.70 -3.38 16.82
N ARG A 549 4.76 -4.19 16.73
CA ARG A 549 4.71 -5.46 15.95
C ARG A 549 3.68 -6.43 16.52
N LEU A 550 3.58 -6.56 17.84
CA LEU A 550 2.58 -7.41 18.50
C LEU A 550 1.14 -6.90 18.25
N ARG A 551 0.92 -5.58 18.29
CA ARG A 551 -0.38 -4.99 17.93
C ARG A 551 -0.74 -5.28 16.48
N ILE A 552 0.19 -5.11 15.54
CA ILE A 552 -0.02 -5.41 14.11
C ILE A 552 -0.31 -6.91 13.92
N PHE A 553 0.39 -7.80 14.62
CA PHE A 553 0.12 -9.24 14.58
C PHE A 553 -1.30 -9.56 15.05
N ARG A 554 -1.73 -9.01 16.19
CA ARG A 554 -3.09 -9.16 16.73
C ARG A 554 -4.17 -8.58 15.81
N ALA A 555 -3.85 -7.53 15.06
CA ALA A 555 -4.81 -6.85 14.20
C ALA A 555 -4.88 -7.45 12.78
N CYS A 556 -3.79 -8.04 12.27
CA CYS A 556 -3.69 -8.44 10.85
C CYS A 556 -3.66 -9.96 10.63
N VAL A 557 -3.11 -10.71 11.59
CA VAL A 557 -2.85 -12.15 11.44
C VAL A 557 -3.80 -12.95 12.32
N HIS A 558 -3.99 -12.53 13.56
CA HIS A 558 -4.89 -13.20 14.50
C HIS A 558 -6.34 -13.32 14.01
N PRO A 559 -6.97 -12.27 13.42
CA PRO A 559 -8.35 -12.39 12.93
C PRO A 559 -8.46 -13.32 11.71
N VAL A 560 -7.40 -13.40 10.89
CA VAL A 560 -7.37 -14.32 9.74
C VAL A 560 -7.24 -15.76 10.20
N LEU A 561 -6.43 -15.98 11.24
CA LEU A 561 -6.23 -17.29 11.86
C LEU A 561 -7.51 -17.78 12.53
N LEU A 562 -8.11 -16.95 13.39
CA LEU A 562 -9.26 -17.33 14.24
C LEU A 562 -10.62 -17.07 13.60
N TYR A 563 -10.69 -16.72 12.32
CA TYR A 563 -11.98 -16.54 11.67
C TYR A 563 -12.77 -17.86 11.70
N GLY A 564 -13.98 -17.79 12.25
CA GLY A 564 -14.87 -18.93 12.41
C GLY A 564 -14.48 -19.82 13.59
N SER A 565 -13.64 -19.35 14.53
CA SER A 565 -13.28 -20.12 15.72
C SER A 565 -14.44 -20.31 16.70
N GLU A 566 -15.51 -19.53 16.56
CA GLU A 566 -16.71 -19.64 17.38
C GLU A 566 -17.42 -21.00 17.22
N VAL A 567 -17.16 -21.70 16.11
CA VAL A 567 -17.78 -22.99 15.77
C VAL A 567 -16.77 -24.15 15.77
N TRP A 568 -15.56 -23.95 16.28
CA TRP A 568 -14.54 -25.01 16.30
C TRP A 568 -14.68 -25.92 17.53
N SER A 569 -14.71 -27.23 17.27
CA SER A 569 -14.55 -28.28 18.28
C SER A 569 -13.14 -28.88 18.13
N LEU A 570 -12.14 -28.23 18.73
CA LEU A 570 -10.73 -28.61 18.56
C LEU A 570 -10.32 -29.77 19.46
N THR A 571 -9.47 -30.65 18.93
CA THR A 571 -8.69 -31.62 19.72
C THR A 571 -7.43 -30.97 20.30
N THR A 572 -6.86 -31.56 21.34
CA THR A 572 -5.58 -31.11 21.94
C THR A 572 -4.47 -31.01 20.89
N THR A 573 -4.40 -31.95 19.96
CA THR A 573 -3.42 -31.94 18.87
C THR A 573 -3.62 -30.73 17.95
N GLN A 574 -4.86 -30.40 17.59
CA GLN A 574 -5.18 -29.24 16.75
C GLN A 574 -4.90 -27.91 17.47
N GLU A 575 -5.20 -27.82 18.76
CA GLU A 575 -4.85 -26.67 19.59
C GLU A 575 -3.33 -26.46 19.65
N HIS A 576 -2.55 -27.53 19.86
CA HIS A 576 -1.10 -27.48 19.81
C HIS A 576 -0.55 -26.97 18.47
N ARG A 577 -1.22 -27.27 17.35
CA ARG A 577 -0.82 -26.78 16.02
C ARG A 577 -1.03 -25.28 15.88
N ILE A 578 -2.16 -24.76 16.36
CA ILE A 578 -2.43 -23.30 16.41
C ILE A 578 -1.40 -22.61 17.30
N THR A 579 -1.17 -23.14 18.50
CA THR A 579 -0.21 -22.60 19.45
C THR A 579 1.22 -22.62 18.90
N SER A 580 1.60 -23.69 18.20
CA SER A 580 2.90 -23.80 17.52
C SER A 580 3.05 -22.74 16.42
N PHE A 581 1.99 -22.50 15.64
CA PHE A 581 1.98 -21.44 14.63
C PHE A 581 2.16 -20.06 15.26
N CYS A 582 1.39 -19.74 16.30
CA CYS A 582 1.49 -18.47 17.03
C CYS A 582 2.88 -18.28 17.64
N THR A 583 3.41 -19.30 18.30
CA THR A 583 4.74 -19.28 18.92
C THR A 583 5.84 -19.01 17.88
N ARG A 584 5.78 -19.67 16.71
CA ARG A 584 6.71 -19.41 15.60
C ARG A 584 6.65 -17.97 15.10
N CYS A 585 5.44 -17.41 14.98
CA CYS A 585 5.25 -16.02 14.59
C CYS A 585 5.83 -15.05 15.63
N LEU A 586 5.56 -15.29 16.91
CA LEU A 586 6.05 -14.47 18.02
C LEU A 586 7.59 -14.50 18.12
N ARG A 587 8.21 -15.69 17.97
CA ARG A 587 9.67 -15.82 17.89
C ARG A 587 10.27 -14.95 16.79
N THR A 588 9.65 -14.95 15.61
CA THR A 588 10.07 -14.10 14.49
C THR A 588 9.91 -12.61 14.80
N ILE A 589 8.84 -12.21 15.50
CA ILE A 589 8.60 -10.80 15.89
C ILE A 589 9.65 -10.29 16.88
N ILE A 590 10.03 -11.14 17.83
CA ILE A 590 11.00 -10.83 18.90
C ILE A 590 12.44 -10.99 18.39
N GLY A 591 12.67 -11.82 17.38
CA GLY A 591 13.99 -12.08 16.79
C GLY A 591 14.76 -13.21 17.47
N VAL A 592 14.06 -14.19 18.03
CA VAL A 592 14.65 -15.34 18.75
C VAL A 592 14.58 -16.60 17.88
N ASN A 593 15.70 -17.30 17.75
CA ASN A 593 15.82 -18.57 17.03
C ASN A 593 15.60 -19.77 17.95
N LEU A 594 15.27 -20.93 17.38
CA LEU A 594 15.08 -22.20 18.13
C LEU A 594 16.36 -22.68 18.86
N GLY A 595 17.53 -22.19 18.47
CA GLY A 595 18.81 -22.49 19.14
C GLY A 595 19.17 -21.51 20.25
N ASP A 596 18.44 -20.41 20.40
CA ASP A 596 18.63 -19.46 21.49
C ASP A 596 18.00 -20.08 22.74
N ARG A 597 18.82 -20.66 23.63
CA ARG A 597 18.35 -21.17 24.92
C ARG A 597 17.74 -20.00 25.70
N MET A 598 16.49 -20.15 26.16
CA MET A 598 15.94 -19.31 27.23
C MET A 598 16.67 -19.60 28.54
#